data_AF-A0A061GQ77-F1
#
_entry.id   AF-A0A061GQ77-F1
#
_cell.length_a   1.000
_cell.length_b   1.000
_cell.length_c   1.000
_cell.angle_alpha   90.00
_cell.angle_beta   90.00
_cell.angle_gamma   90.00
#
_symmetry.space_group_name_H-M   'P 1'
#
loop_
_entity.id
_entity.type
_entity.pdbx_description
1 polymer ?
#
loop_
_entity_poly.entity_id
_entity_poly.type
_entity_poly.pdbx_seq_one_letter_code
_entity_poly.pdbx_strand_id
1 'polypeptide(L)'
;MGSGSRVFPCRASSLAFLVPSFTSSTRLSFKSLLTRTSRSPSASTLHRMASSSNSSVTNGGNINPPAASSSSDGAPAVAAAAAATPSSASSAIDFLSLCHRLKTTKRAGWVRRDVQNPESIADHMYRMGLMALIASDIPGIDRDKCVKMAIVHDIAEAIVGDITPADGISKAEKSRREREALDHLCKLLGGGSRAKEIEELWMEYEENSSSEAKIVKDFDKVEMILQALEYENEQGVDLDEFFRSTAE
;
A
#
# COMPACT_ATOMS: atom_id res chain seq x y z
N MET A 1 30.67 16.52 14.23
CA MET A 1 30.21 15.45 15.15
C MET A 1 30.11 14.17 14.32
N GLY A 2 30.61 13.05 14.86
CA GLY A 2 31.26 11.99 14.09
C GLY A 2 30.39 11.23 13.08
N SER A 3 30.97 10.94 11.90
CA SER A 3 30.49 9.92 10.94
C SER A 3 30.68 8.52 11.53
N GLY A 4 29.90 8.20 12.56
CA GLY A 4 29.81 6.85 13.09
C GLY A 4 29.18 5.95 12.03
N SER A 5 29.91 4.93 11.59
CA SER A 5 29.31 3.85 10.79
C SER A 5 28.24 3.17 11.65
N ARG A 6 26.95 3.43 11.39
CA ARG A 6 25.86 2.73 12.08
C ARG A 6 25.87 1.26 11.63
N VAL A 7 25.85 0.35 12.60
CA VAL A 7 25.70 -1.09 12.37
C VAL A 7 24.22 -1.38 12.44
N PHE A 8 23.63 -1.92 11.37
CA PHE A 8 22.21 -2.27 11.31
C PHE A 8 21.99 -3.63 12.01
N PRO A 9 21.31 -3.70 13.16
CA PRO A 9 20.92 -4.95 13.77
C PRO A 9 19.58 -5.42 13.19
N CYS A 10 19.43 -5.43 11.86
CA CYS A 10 18.34 -6.19 11.25
C CYS A 10 18.77 -7.67 11.26
N ARG A 11 17.91 -8.60 11.71
CA ARG A 11 18.25 -10.02 11.64
C ARG A 11 18.73 -10.32 10.21
N ALA A 12 19.91 -10.94 10.08
CA ALA A 12 20.62 -11.08 8.81
C ALA A 12 19.76 -11.69 7.68
N SER A 13 18.69 -12.41 8.02
CA SER A 13 17.70 -12.94 7.08
C SER A 13 16.93 -11.85 6.31
N SER A 14 16.53 -10.74 6.94
CA SER A 14 15.60 -9.76 6.36
C SER A 14 16.22 -8.93 5.22
N LEU A 15 17.54 -8.70 5.26
CA LEU A 15 18.28 -8.02 4.19
C LEU A 15 18.88 -8.99 3.16
N ALA A 16 19.03 -10.28 3.50
CA ALA A 16 19.62 -11.26 2.60
C ALA A 16 18.83 -11.43 1.29
N PHE A 17 17.53 -11.11 1.32
CA PHE A 17 16.64 -11.27 0.17
C PHE A 17 16.67 -10.10 -0.82
N LEU A 18 17.10 -8.90 -0.39
CA LEU A 18 17.15 -7.69 -1.23
C LEU A 18 18.48 -7.54 -1.99
N VAL A 19 19.46 -8.40 -1.72
CA VAL A 19 20.75 -8.38 -2.39
C VAL A 19 20.84 -9.59 -3.31
N PRO A 20 21.01 -9.41 -4.64
CA PRO A 20 21.31 -10.51 -5.53
C PRO A 20 22.63 -11.14 -5.07
N SER A 21 22.56 -12.39 -4.60
CA SER A 21 23.66 -13.27 -4.17
C SER A 21 25.08 -12.72 -4.37
N PHE A 22 25.56 -11.90 -3.43
CA PHE A 22 26.99 -11.70 -3.24
C PHE A 22 27.49 -12.78 -2.29
N THR A 23 28.12 -13.80 -2.85
CA THR A 23 28.89 -14.76 -2.06
C THR A 23 29.98 -14.02 -1.29
N SER A 24 30.02 -14.24 0.02
CA SER A 24 31.05 -13.85 1.00
C SER A 24 30.74 -12.62 1.86
N SER A 25 30.93 -12.81 3.18
CA SER A 25 30.71 -11.88 4.28
C SER A 25 31.13 -10.44 3.96
N THR A 26 30.15 -9.61 3.62
CA THR A 26 30.36 -8.18 3.47
C THR A 26 29.33 -7.47 4.35
N ARG A 27 29.79 -6.84 5.43
CA ARG A 27 28.95 -5.96 6.24
C ARG A 27 28.41 -4.86 5.31
N LEU A 28 27.10 -4.75 5.17
CA LEU A 28 26.45 -3.65 4.46
C LEU A 28 26.79 -2.34 5.19
N SER A 29 27.78 -1.61 4.67
CA SER A 29 28.08 -0.23 5.03
C SER A 29 27.44 0.64 3.97
N PHE A 30 26.28 1.23 4.28
CA PHE A 30 25.49 2.10 3.39
C PHE A 30 26.18 3.42 2.97
N LYS A 31 27.49 3.57 3.21
CA LYS A 31 28.26 4.79 2.97
C LYS A 31 28.48 5.15 1.48
N SER A 32 28.00 4.38 0.50
CA SER A 32 28.44 4.54 -0.90
C SER A 32 27.38 4.93 -1.94
N LEU A 33 26.09 5.05 -1.65
CA LEU A 33 25.09 5.26 -2.73
C LEU A 33 24.68 6.70 -3.04
N LEU A 34 25.17 7.72 -2.32
CA LEU A 34 24.75 9.11 -2.55
C LEU A 34 25.91 10.09 -2.80
N THR A 35 26.95 9.66 -3.50
CA THR A 35 27.90 10.62 -4.10
C THR A 35 27.41 11.10 -5.46
N ARG A 36 26.70 12.24 -5.42
CA ARG A 36 26.80 13.39 -6.33
C ARG A 36 26.34 13.20 -7.79
N THR A 37 25.12 13.69 -8.08
CA THR A 37 24.85 14.43 -9.32
C THR A 37 24.21 15.77 -9.01
N SER A 38 25.04 16.79 -8.81
CA SER A 38 24.63 18.19 -8.95
C SER A 38 24.46 18.49 -10.45
N ARG A 39 23.22 18.58 -10.93
CA ARG A 39 22.91 19.25 -12.21
C ARG A 39 21.71 20.17 -11.99
N SER A 40 21.90 21.44 -12.31
CA SER A 40 20.86 22.46 -12.24
C SER A 40 19.75 22.19 -13.25
N PRO A 41 18.50 22.57 -12.98
CA PRO A 41 17.44 22.51 -13.99
C PRO A 41 17.43 23.81 -14.82
N SER A 42 17.71 23.66 -16.12
CA SER A 42 17.34 24.64 -17.14
C SER A 42 15.87 24.45 -17.50
N ALA A 43 15.13 25.56 -17.56
CA ALA A 43 13.73 25.62 -17.92
C ALA A 43 13.46 25.08 -19.35
N SER A 44 12.39 24.30 -19.52
CA SER A 44 11.71 24.18 -20.82
C SER A 44 10.21 23.84 -20.66
N THR A 45 9.42 24.83 -21.08
CA THR A 45 8.16 24.80 -21.84
C THR A 45 7.14 23.67 -21.60
N LEU A 46 6.05 24.03 -20.93
CA LEU A 46 4.77 23.31 -20.88
C LEU A 46 4.09 23.30 -22.27
N HIS A 47 3.96 22.12 -22.89
CA HIS A 47 3.03 21.91 -23.99
C HIS A 47 1.67 21.45 -23.43
N ARG A 48 0.70 22.37 -23.47
CA ARG A 48 -0.72 22.14 -23.22
C ARG A 48 -1.34 21.49 -24.46
N MET A 49 -1.81 20.25 -24.37
CA MET A 49 -2.69 19.68 -25.39
C MET A 49 -4.14 19.96 -25.01
N ALA A 50 -4.77 20.87 -25.76
CA ALA A 50 -6.22 21.01 -25.83
C ALA A 50 -6.68 20.28 -27.10
N SER A 51 -7.57 19.29 -26.94
CA SER A 51 -8.28 18.69 -28.07
C SER A 51 -9.72 19.19 -28.08
N SER A 52 -9.96 20.16 -28.95
CA SER A 52 -11.29 20.53 -29.43
C SER A 52 -11.55 19.77 -30.72
N SER A 53 -12.63 19.01 -30.83
CA SER A 53 -13.20 18.61 -32.12
C SER A 53 -14.69 18.36 -31.95
N ASN A 54 -15.47 19.18 -32.64
CA ASN A 54 -16.92 19.15 -32.74
C ASN A 54 -17.25 18.87 -34.22
N SER A 55 -18.09 17.89 -34.53
CA SER A 55 -18.76 17.78 -35.85
C SER A 55 -19.85 16.68 -35.87
N SER A 56 -21.05 17.06 -35.43
CA SER A 56 -22.35 17.08 -36.15
C SER A 56 -22.70 16.11 -37.32
N VAL A 57 -23.95 15.61 -37.24
CA VAL A 57 -24.98 15.22 -38.28
C VAL A 57 -24.77 13.82 -38.94
N THR A 58 -25.75 12.88 -38.96
CA THR A 58 -27.03 12.91 -39.69
C THR A 58 -28.17 12.01 -39.15
N ASN A 59 -29.35 12.36 -39.65
CA ASN A 59 -30.75 12.00 -39.40
C ASN A 59 -31.20 10.59 -39.85
N GLY A 60 -32.28 10.05 -39.24
CA GLY A 60 -33.16 9.08 -39.91
C GLY A 60 -34.05 8.19 -39.04
N GLY A 61 -35.37 8.40 -39.10
CA GLY A 61 -36.34 7.29 -39.25
C GLY A 61 -37.15 6.84 -38.03
N ASN A 62 -38.44 7.18 -38.05
CA ASN A 62 -39.53 6.83 -37.13
C ASN A 62 -39.97 5.33 -37.24
N ILE A 63 -40.73 4.82 -36.25
CA ILE A 63 -41.91 3.90 -36.32
C ILE A 63 -42.00 3.02 -35.04
N ASN A 64 -43.20 2.98 -34.45
CA ASN A 64 -43.67 2.15 -33.33
C ASN A 64 -45.01 1.48 -33.78
N PRO A 65 -45.67 0.58 -33.02
CA PRO A 65 -45.36 -0.80 -32.61
C PRO A 65 -46.42 -1.80 -33.22
N PRO A 66 -46.66 -3.03 -32.68
CA PRO A 66 -47.67 -3.17 -31.62
C PRO A 66 -47.41 -4.28 -30.57
N ALA A 67 -48.29 -4.30 -29.56
CA ALA A 67 -48.31 -5.10 -28.35
C ALA A 67 -48.65 -6.60 -28.53
N ALA A 68 -48.27 -7.41 -27.54
CA ALA A 68 -49.01 -8.63 -27.16
C ALA A 68 -48.79 -8.97 -25.66
N SER A 69 -49.91 -9.23 -25.01
CA SER A 69 -50.11 -9.71 -23.64
C SER A 69 -49.78 -11.19 -23.44
N SER A 70 -49.26 -11.57 -22.27
CA SER A 70 -49.77 -12.75 -21.53
C SER A 70 -49.22 -12.81 -20.10
N SER A 71 -50.14 -12.92 -19.17
CA SER A 71 -49.98 -13.20 -17.74
C SER A 71 -50.22 -14.69 -17.48
N SER A 72 -49.42 -15.35 -16.66
CA SER A 72 -49.86 -16.41 -15.72
C SER A 72 -48.72 -16.89 -14.83
N ASP A 73 -49.13 -17.29 -13.63
CA ASP A 73 -48.38 -17.49 -12.39
C ASP A 73 -47.45 -18.69 -12.34
N GLY A 74 -46.49 -18.65 -11.40
CA GLY A 74 -45.78 -19.83 -10.93
C GLY A 74 -44.53 -19.52 -10.09
N ALA A 75 -44.69 -19.34 -8.78
CA ALA A 75 -43.60 -19.55 -7.82
C ALA A 75 -43.45 -21.07 -7.56
N PRO A 76 -42.22 -21.56 -7.32
CA PRO A 76 -41.88 -21.76 -5.91
C PRO A 76 -40.43 -21.37 -5.56
N ALA A 77 -40.27 -21.13 -4.26
CA ALA A 77 -39.04 -20.75 -3.59
C ALA A 77 -37.95 -21.84 -3.66
N VAL A 78 -36.73 -21.41 -3.97
CA VAL A 78 -35.49 -22.11 -3.62
C VAL A 78 -34.43 -21.06 -3.25
N ALA A 79 -33.97 -21.16 -2.01
CA ALA A 79 -32.78 -20.59 -1.39
C ALA A 79 -32.13 -19.36 -2.08
N ALA A 80 -32.34 -18.19 -1.48
CA ALA A 80 -31.53 -17.01 -1.71
C ALA A 80 -30.09 -17.27 -1.23
N ALA A 81 -29.24 -17.78 -2.11
CA ALA A 81 -27.86 -17.33 -2.11
C ALA A 81 -27.91 -15.85 -2.46
N ALA A 82 -27.60 -14.98 -1.51
CA ALA A 82 -27.48 -13.55 -1.77
C ALA A 82 -26.46 -13.37 -2.89
N ALA A 83 -26.95 -13.16 -4.11
CA ALA A 83 -26.13 -12.86 -5.25
C ALA A 83 -25.39 -11.57 -4.92
N ALA A 84 -24.10 -11.68 -4.62
CA ALA A 84 -23.25 -10.52 -4.44
C ALA A 84 -23.42 -9.66 -5.69
N THR A 85 -24.01 -8.48 -5.53
CA THR A 85 -24.16 -7.52 -6.62
C THR A 85 -22.77 -7.30 -7.23
N PRO A 86 -22.61 -7.45 -8.55
CA PRO A 86 -21.31 -7.24 -9.17
C PRO A 86 -20.85 -5.83 -8.83
N SER A 87 -19.60 -5.73 -8.38
CA SER A 87 -18.97 -4.43 -8.16
C SER A 87 -19.15 -3.56 -9.40
N SER A 88 -19.76 -2.39 -9.19
CA SER A 88 -19.92 -1.39 -10.24
C SER A 88 -18.64 -0.55 -10.37
N ALA A 89 -18.49 0.11 -11.52
CA ALA A 89 -17.46 1.11 -11.70
C ALA A 89 -17.54 2.22 -10.62
N SER A 90 -18.75 2.58 -10.18
CA SER A 90 -18.93 3.58 -9.11
C SER A 90 -18.35 3.11 -7.79
N SER A 91 -18.61 1.86 -7.35
CA SER A 91 -18.03 1.29 -6.13
C SER A 91 -16.51 1.25 -6.16
N ALA A 92 -15.91 0.95 -7.32
CA ALA A 92 -14.46 1.01 -7.49
C ALA A 92 -13.92 2.45 -7.35
N ILE A 93 -14.61 3.44 -7.92
CA ILE A 93 -14.23 4.85 -7.79
C ILE A 93 -14.38 5.32 -6.34
N ASP A 94 -15.44 4.92 -5.63
CA ASP A 94 -15.64 5.28 -4.23
C ASP A 94 -14.54 4.68 -3.33
N PHE A 95 -14.22 3.40 -3.54
CA PHE A 95 -13.10 2.72 -2.88
C PHE A 95 -11.77 3.45 -3.12
N LEU A 96 -11.44 3.77 -4.37
CA LEU A 96 -10.22 4.48 -4.72
C LEU A 96 -10.20 5.92 -4.18
N SER A 97 -11.36 6.58 -4.14
CA SER A 97 -11.51 7.91 -3.55
C SER A 97 -11.28 7.89 -2.05
N LEU A 98 -11.71 6.84 -1.35
CA LEU A 98 -11.39 6.66 0.07
C LEU A 98 -9.88 6.38 0.27
N CYS A 99 -9.28 5.52 -0.56
CA CYS A 99 -7.84 5.23 -0.53
C CYS A 99 -6.96 6.46 -0.80
N HIS A 100 -7.50 7.54 -1.39
CA HIS A 100 -6.78 8.82 -1.51
C HIS A 100 -6.24 9.32 -0.17
N ARG A 101 -6.92 9.03 0.95
CA ARG A 101 -6.47 9.41 2.29
C ARG A 101 -5.09 8.85 2.65
N LEU A 102 -4.68 7.74 2.06
CA LEU A 102 -3.33 7.18 2.26
C LEU A 102 -2.24 8.06 1.65
N LYS A 103 -2.56 8.84 0.62
CA LYS A 103 -1.62 9.79 -0.03
C LYS A 103 -1.45 11.08 0.78
N THR A 104 -2.46 11.45 1.56
CA THR A 104 -2.48 12.71 2.31
C THR A 104 -2.17 12.53 3.79
N THR A 105 -2.36 11.33 4.33
CA THR A 105 -2.00 10.99 5.71
C THR A 105 -0.50 10.74 5.81
N LYS A 106 0.17 11.52 6.65
CA LYS A 106 1.61 11.41 6.90
C LYS A 106 1.89 10.36 7.96
N ARG A 107 2.99 9.61 7.79
CA ARG A 107 3.45 8.63 8.78
C ARG A 107 3.75 9.34 10.10
N ALA A 108 2.95 9.02 11.12
CA ALA A 108 2.87 9.72 12.39
C ALA A 108 4.17 9.62 13.20
N GLY A 109 4.93 8.53 13.04
CA GLY A 109 6.28 8.40 13.62
C GLY A 109 7.19 9.56 13.23
N TRP A 110 7.22 9.93 11.95
CA TRP A 110 8.05 11.04 11.45
C TRP A 110 7.50 12.40 11.86
N VAL A 111 6.17 12.58 11.82
CA VAL A 111 5.51 13.82 12.24
C VAL A 111 5.85 14.17 13.69
N ARG A 112 5.86 13.18 14.60
CA ARG A 112 6.20 13.36 16.02
C ARG A 112 7.66 13.73 16.26
N ARG A 113 8.52 13.53 15.27
CA ARG A 113 9.95 13.83 15.32
C ARG A 113 10.31 15.08 14.53
N ASP A 114 9.30 15.88 14.18
CA ASP A 114 9.42 17.13 13.43
C ASP A 114 10.19 16.99 12.11
N VAL A 115 10.16 15.79 11.50
CA VAL A 115 10.70 15.56 10.17
C VAL A 115 9.96 16.46 9.18
N GLN A 116 10.72 17.20 8.37
CA GLN A 116 10.17 18.10 7.37
C GLN A 116 9.68 17.30 6.17
N ASN A 117 8.47 17.62 5.69
CA ASN A 117 7.81 16.95 4.57
C ASN A 117 7.86 15.41 4.68
N PRO A 118 7.34 14.83 5.78
CA PRO A 118 7.40 13.39 5.97
C PRO A 118 6.62 12.66 4.87
N GLU A 119 6.99 11.42 4.61
CA GLU A 119 6.32 10.54 3.67
C GLU A 119 4.86 10.30 4.06
N SER A 120 4.03 9.99 3.07
CA SER A 120 2.68 9.48 3.30
C SER A 120 2.68 7.95 3.51
N ILE A 121 1.58 7.41 4.04
CA ILE A 121 1.40 5.95 4.15
C ILE A 121 1.48 5.27 2.77
N ALA A 122 0.99 5.94 1.73
CA ALA A 122 1.09 5.43 0.36
C ALA A 122 2.53 5.37 -0.17
N ASP A 123 3.41 6.31 0.23
CA ASP A 123 4.83 6.31 -0.17
C ASP A 123 5.56 5.10 0.45
N HIS A 124 5.32 4.86 1.74
CA HIS A 124 5.81 3.70 2.48
C HIS A 124 5.40 2.38 1.81
N MET A 125 4.09 2.16 1.59
CA MET A 125 3.59 0.95 0.93
C MET A 125 4.10 0.78 -0.51
N TYR A 126 4.28 1.88 -1.24
CA TYR A 126 4.85 1.85 -2.59
C TYR A 126 6.27 1.29 -2.58
N ARG A 127 7.14 1.81 -1.69
CA ARG A 127 8.53 1.34 -1.63
C ARG A 127 8.62 -0.10 -1.12
N MET A 128 7.74 -0.52 -0.21
CA MET A 128 7.62 -1.94 0.16
C MET A 128 7.21 -2.83 -1.01
N GLY A 129 6.26 -2.39 -1.85
CA GLY A 129 5.88 -3.10 -3.07
C GLY A 129 7.07 -3.27 -4.03
N LEU A 130 7.91 -2.23 -4.18
CA LEU A 130 9.16 -2.32 -4.94
C LEU A 130 10.16 -3.30 -4.30
N MET A 131 10.30 -3.28 -2.98
CA MET A 131 11.17 -4.23 -2.26
C MET A 131 10.75 -5.67 -2.50
N ALA A 132 9.45 -5.97 -2.44
CA ALA A 132 8.92 -7.29 -2.78
C ALA A 132 9.18 -7.66 -4.25
N LEU A 133 9.01 -6.71 -5.17
CA LEU A 133 9.21 -6.94 -6.61
C LEU A 133 10.68 -7.25 -6.96
N ILE A 134 11.64 -6.58 -6.32
CA ILE A 134 13.08 -6.75 -6.58
C ILE A 134 13.74 -7.81 -5.69
N ALA A 135 13.00 -8.39 -4.75
CA ALA A 135 13.53 -9.45 -3.90
C ALA A 135 13.96 -10.64 -4.76
N SER A 136 15.10 -11.23 -4.39
CA SER A 136 15.56 -12.48 -5.00
C SER A 136 14.51 -13.57 -4.82
N ASP A 137 14.42 -14.50 -5.77
CA ASP A 137 13.47 -15.60 -5.65
C ASP A 137 13.81 -16.47 -4.42
N ILE A 138 12.82 -16.66 -3.55
CA ILE A 138 12.94 -17.49 -2.36
C ILE A 138 12.12 -18.76 -2.59
N PRO A 139 12.73 -19.96 -2.53
CA PRO A 139 12.00 -21.21 -2.74
C PRO A 139 10.79 -21.33 -1.80
N GLY A 140 9.61 -21.56 -2.39
CA GLY A 140 8.37 -21.74 -1.66
C GLY A 140 7.68 -20.45 -1.22
N ILE A 141 8.13 -19.27 -1.68
CA ILE A 141 7.49 -17.98 -1.44
C ILE A 141 6.82 -17.48 -2.72
N ASP A 142 5.57 -17.05 -2.61
CA ASP A 142 4.87 -16.35 -3.69
C ASP A 142 5.20 -14.84 -3.65
N ARG A 143 6.07 -14.41 -4.59
CA ARG A 143 6.46 -13.00 -4.70
C ARG A 143 5.29 -12.08 -5.07
N ASP A 144 4.38 -12.53 -5.92
CA ASP A 144 3.22 -11.71 -6.33
C ASP A 144 2.30 -11.48 -5.15
N LYS A 145 2.15 -12.50 -4.28
CA LYS A 145 1.44 -12.37 -3.02
C LYS A 145 2.13 -11.38 -2.08
N CYS A 146 3.46 -11.41 -1.95
CA CYS A 146 4.20 -10.40 -1.17
C CYS A 146 3.96 -8.97 -1.68
N VAL A 147 3.98 -8.76 -3.01
CA VAL A 147 3.68 -7.45 -3.61
C VAL A 147 2.27 -7.00 -3.28
N LYS A 148 1.26 -7.88 -3.48
CA LYS A 148 -0.14 -7.59 -3.17
C LYS A 148 -0.35 -7.27 -1.69
N MET A 149 0.28 -8.04 -0.80
CA MET A 149 0.20 -7.83 0.64
C MET A 149 0.82 -6.49 1.04
N ALA A 150 2.01 -6.16 0.53
CA ALA A 150 2.69 -4.91 0.80
C ALA A 150 1.83 -3.67 0.46
N ILE A 151 1.10 -3.70 -0.66
CA ILE A 151 0.26 -2.56 -1.08
C ILE A 151 -1.09 -2.45 -0.35
N VAL A 152 -1.49 -3.45 0.43
CA VAL A 152 -2.77 -3.43 1.18
C VAL A 152 -2.62 -3.49 2.70
N HIS A 153 -1.43 -3.74 3.23
CA HIS A 153 -1.26 -4.04 4.66
C HIS A 153 -1.71 -2.89 5.58
N ASP A 154 -1.44 -1.64 5.19
CA ASP A 154 -1.88 -0.43 5.91
C ASP A 154 -3.15 0.21 5.29
N ILE A 155 -3.90 -0.51 4.47
CA ILE A 155 -5.08 0.07 3.77
C ILE A 155 -6.15 0.59 4.74
N ALA A 156 -6.28 -0.04 5.92
CA ALA A 156 -7.21 0.36 6.96
C ALA A 156 -6.90 1.76 7.52
N GLU A 157 -5.63 2.20 7.47
CA GLU A 157 -5.19 3.52 7.91
C GLU A 157 -5.78 4.65 7.05
N ALA A 158 -6.31 4.34 5.87
CA ALA A 158 -7.12 5.25 5.08
C ALA A 158 -8.32 5.78 5.90
N ILE A 159 -8.80 5.03 6.89
CA ILE A 159 -9.90 5.43 7.77
C ILE A 159 -9.38 5.79 9.16
N VAL A 160 -8.58 4.92 9.78
CA VAL A 160 -8.19 5.03 11.20
C VAL A 160 -7.02 5.98 11.44
N GLY A 161 -6.26 6.33 10.40
CA GLY A 161 -4.99 7.03 10.51
C GLY A 161 -3.84 6.12 10.95
N ASP A 162 -2.60 6.62 10.85
CA ASP A 162 -1.41 5.89 11.30
C ASP A 162 -1.31 5.91 12.84
N ILE A 163 -1.77 4.83 13.47
CA ILE A 163 -1.78 4.66 14.93
C ILE A 163 -0.41 4.14 15.38
N THR A 164 0.27 4.93 16.20
CA THR A 164 1.61 4.62 16.71
C THR A 164 1.58 4.13 18.16
N PRO A 165 2.66 3.48 18.65
CA PRO A 165 2.76 3.11 20.08
C PRO A 165 2.58 4.29 21.03
N ALA A 166 2.93 5.52 20.61
CA ALA A 166 2.78 6.74 21.39
C ALA A 166 1.32 7.16 21.62
N ASP A 167 0.37 6.60 20.87
CA ASP A 167 -1.06 6.91 21.00
C ASP A 167 -1.73 6.18 22.19
N GLY A 168 -1.02 5.25 22.84
CA GLY A 168 -1.53 4.53 24.01
C GLY A 168 -2.72 3.61 23.71
N ILE A 169 -2.99 3.33 22.43
CA ILE A 169 -4.03 2.40 21.99
C ILE A 169 -3.50 0.97 22.12
N SER A 170 -4.26 0.11 22.80
CA SER A 170 -3.88 -1.30 22.95
C SER A 170 -3.87 -2.01 21.60
N LYS A 171 -3.04 -3.05 21.45
CA LYS A 171 -3.00 -3.86 20.21
C LYS A 171 -4.38 -4.41 19.83
N ALA A 172 -5.17 -4.84 20.82
CA ALA A 172 -6.52 -5.35 20.60
C ALA A 172 -7.47 -4.26 20.06
N GLU A 173 -7.39 -3.04 20.59
CA GLU A 173 -8.22 -1.93 20.13
C GLU A 173 -7.78 -1.42 18.75
N LYS A 174 -6.47 -1.34 18.48
CA LYS A 174 -5.93 -1.04 17.14
C LYS A 174 -6.48 -2.04 16.13
N SER A 175 -6.30 -3.34 16.40
CA SER A 175 -6.77 -4.41 15.51
C SER A 175 -8.29 -4.39 15.29
N ARG A 176 -9.09 -4.09 16.33
CA ARG A 176 -10.55 -3.93 16.19
C ARG A 176 -10.91 -2.78 15.25
N ARG A 177 -10.30 -1.60 15.45
CA ARG A 177 -10.57 -0.41 14.61
C ARG A 177 -10.17 -0.65 13.16
N GLU A 178 -9.02 -1.26 12.93
CA GLU A 178 -8.51 -1.53 11.59
C GLU A 178 -9.35 -2.57 10.87
N ARG A 179 -9.82 -3.60 11.59
CA ARG A 179 -10.76 -4.58 11.04
C ARG A 179 -12.08 -3.95 10.64
N GLU A 180 -12.65 -3.06 11.46
CA GLU A 180 -13.87 -2.33 11.12
C GLU A 180 -13.69 -1.42 9.89
N ALA A 181 -12.51 -0.78 9.78
CA ALA A 181 -12.15 0.02 8.62
C ALA A 181 -12.01 -0.84 7.35
N LEU A 182 -11.35 -1.99 7.45
CA LEU A 182 -11.20 -2.95 6.36
C LEU A 182 -12.56 -3.47 5.88
N ASP A 183 -13.44 -3.85 6.81
CA ASP A 183 -14.81 -4.28 6.51
C ASP A 183 -15.57 -3.20 5.73
N HIS A 184 -15.41 -1.92 6.13
CA HIS A 184 -16.03 -0.81 5.44
C HIS A 184 -15.48 -0.64 4.01
N LEU A 185 -14.15 -0.68 3.84
CA LEU A 185 -13.49 -0.63 2.53
C LEU A 185 -13.96 -1.77 1.61
N CYS A 186 -14.04 -3.00 2.14
CA CYS A 186 -14.47 -4.18 1.39
C CYS A 186 -15.94 -4.09 0.95
N LYS A 187 -16.82 -3.57 1.82
CA LYS A 187 -18.22 -3.28 1.47
C LYS A 187 -18.31 -2.18 0.42
N LEU A 188 -17.50 -1.12 0.55
CA LEU A 188 -17.47 0.00 -0.40
C LEU A 188 -17.02 -0.44 -1.80
N LEU A 189 -16.08 -1.38 -1.89
CA LEU A 189 -15.64 -2.00 -3.15
C LEU A 189 -16.73 -2.84 -3.83
N GLY A 190 -17.82 -3.15 -3.12
CA GLY A 190 -18.92 -3.99 -3.60
C GLY A 190 -18.79 -5.47 -3.24
N GLY A 191 -17.91 -5.82 -2.29
CA GLY A 191 -17.70 -7.21 -1.86
C GLY A 191 -17.13 -8.12 -2.97
N GLY A 192 -17.50 -9.40 -2.91
CA GLY A 192 -17.08 -10.41 -3.88
C GLY A 192 -15.61 -10.84 -3.75
N SER A 193 -15.09 -11.49 -4.78
CA SER A 193 -13.75 -12.11 -4.74
C SER A 193 -12.61 -11.11 -4.52
N ARG A 194 -12.70 -9.91 -5.11
CA ARG A 194 -11.66 -8.88 -4.95
C ARG A 194 -11.61 -8.31 -3.54
N ALA A 195 -12.77 -8.06 -2.91
CA ALA A 195 -12.82 -7.62 -1.52
C ALA A 195 -12.30 -8.72 -0.59
N LYS A 196 -12.67 -9.99 -0.86
CA LYS A 196 -12.19 -11.15 -0.12
C LYS A 196 -10.67 -11.32 -0.22
N GLU A 197 -10.08 -11.11 -1.39
CA GLU A 197 -8.62 -11.15 -1.57
C GLU A 197 -7.92 -10.09 -0.72
N ILE A 198 -8.43 -8.85 -0.70
CA ILE A 198 -7.87 -7.78 0.16
C ILE A 198 -8.00 -8.14 1.64
N GLU A 199 -9.17 -8.64 2.05
CA GLU A 199 -9.41 -9.06 3.43
C GLU A 199 -8.46 -10.18 3.85
N GLU A 200 -8.32 -11.22 3.04
CA GLU A 200 -7.44 -12.36 3.31
C GLU A 200 -5.97 -11.94 3.40
N LEU A 201 -5.50 -11.08 2.49
CA LEU A 201 -4.13 -10.56 2.52
C LEU A 201 -3.85 -9.74 3.79
N TRP A 202 -4.78 -8.84 4.15
CA TRP A 202 -4.65 -8.02 5.36
C TRP A 202 -4.64 -8.87 6.62
N MET A 203 -5.56 -9.83 6.71
CA MET A 203 -5.66 -10.78 7.82
C MET A 203 -4.39 -11.60 7.99
N GLU A 204 -3.86 -12.14 6.89
CA GLU A 204 -2.65 -12.94 6.90
C GLU A 204 -1.42 -12.14 7.37
N TYR A 205 -1.32 -10.88 6.96
CA TYR A 205 -0.29 -9.95 7.42
C TYR A 205 -0.40 -9.67 8.93
N GLU A 206 -1.61 -9.37 9.42
CA GLU A 206 -1.84 -9.05 10.83
C GLU A 206 -1.61 -10.24 11.76
N GLU A 207 -2.01 -11.44 11.33
CA GLU A 207 -1.77 -12.68 12.06
C GLU A 207 -0.33 -13.18 11.93
N ASN A 208 0.44 -12.62 10.98
CA ASN A 208 1.80 -13.03 10.66
C ASN A 208 1.93 -14.55 10.43
N SER A 209 0.92 -15.12 9.76
CA SER A 209 0.66 -16.57 9.75
C SER A 209 1.42 -17.32 8.65
N SER A 210 1.76 -16.66 7.54
CA SER A 210 2.50 -17.25 6.42
C SER A 210 3.98 -16.84 6.38
N SER A 211 4.74 -17.43 5.47
CA SER A 211 6.12 -17.02 5.21
C SER A 211 6.16 -15.68 4.45
N GLU A 212 5.20 -15.46 3.55
CA GLU A 212 5.00 -14.19 2.84
C GLU A 212 4.73 -13.05 3.83
N ALA A 213 3.83 -13.25 4.80
CA ALA A 213 3.53 -12.24 5.82
C ALA A 213 4.74 -11.87 6.67
N LYS A 214 5.56 -12.86 7.05
CA LYS A 214 6.81 -12.62 7.77
C LYS A 214 7.80 -11.80 6.94
N ILE A 215 7.93 -12.11 5.65
CA ILE A 215 8.79 -11.37 4.72
C ILE A 215 8.28 -9.93 4.55
N VAL A 216 6.97 -9.72 4.42
CA VAL A 216 6.41 -8.37 4.27
C VAL A 216 6.53 -7.56 5.57
N LYS A 217 6.40 -8.17 6.75
CA LYS A 217 6.72 -7.54 8.04
C LYS A 217 8.21 -7.17 8.15
N ASP A 218 9.09 -7.99 7.59
CA ASP A 218 10.51 -7.66 7.49
C ASP A 218 10.75 -6.48 6.53
N PHE A 219 10.02 -6.42 5.41
CA PHE A 219 10.07 -5.26 4.51
C PHE A 219 9.59 -3.98 5.18
N ASP A 220 8.48 -4.01 5.93
CA ASP A 220 7.98 -2.86 6.71
C ASP A 220 9.08 -2.29 7.63
N LYS A 221 9.73 -3.16 8.41
CA LYS A 221 10.85 -2.75 9.27
C LYS A 221 12.04 -2.19 8.50
N VAL A 222 12.46 -2.86 7.42
CA VAL A 222 13.62 -2.45 6.62
C VAL A 222 13.36 -1.12 5.91
N GLU A 223 12.16 -0.94 5.39
CA GLU A 223 11.73 0.29 4.73
C GLU A 223 11.77 1.46 5.73
N MET A 224 11.20 1.26 6.93
CA MET A 224 11.18 2.28 7.99
C MET A 224 12.60 2.73 8.41
N ILE A 225 13.54 1.80 8.62
CA ILE A 225 14.91 2.17 9.03
C ILE A 225 15.74 2.74 7.88
N LEU A 226 15.43 2.36 6.64
CA LEU A 226 16.02 3.00 5.46
C LEU A 226 15.53 4.44 5.33
N GLN A 227 14.23 4.68 5.52
CA GLN A 227 13.64 6.02 5.53
C GLN A 227 14.22 6.88 6.66
N ALA A 228 14.39 6.31 7.86
CA ALA A 228 15.03 7.00 8.97
C ALA A 228 16.43 7.47 8.58
N LEU A 229 17.25 6.59 8.01
CA LEU A 229 18.61 6.91 7.57
C LEU A 229 18.62 8.05 6.54
N GLU A 230 17.72 8.01 5.56
CA GLU A 230 17.58 9.06 4.54
C GLU A 230 17.24 10.42 5.20
N TYR A 231 16.29 10.45 6.13
CA TYR A 231 15.96 11.67 6.86
C TYR A 231 17.10 12.18 7.75
N GLU A 232 17.84 11.31 8.44
CA GLU A 232 19.02 11.73 9.20
C GLU A 232 20.07 12.38 8.28
N ASN A 233 20.30 11.79 7.11
CA ASN A 233 21.29 12.31 6.15
C ASN A 233 20.86 13.63 5.51
N GLU A 234 19.58 13.77 5.18
CA GLU A 234 19.05 14.95 4.48
C GLU A 234 18.77 16.11 5.41
N GLN A 235 18.28 15.83 6.63
CA GLN A 235 17.71 16.83 7.53
C GLN A 235 18.54 17.00 8.81
N GLY A 236 19.51 16.13 9.08
CA GLY A 236 20.37 16.23 10.27
C GLY A 236 19.63 15.97 11.59
N VAL A 237 18.50 15.26 11.53
CA VAL A 237 17.72 14.83 12.69
C VAL A 237 18.31 13.56 13.31
N ASP A 238 18.03 13.30 14.59
CA ASP A 238 18.37 12.03 15.26
C ASP A 238 17.13 11.14 15.33
N LEU A 239 17.19 9.99 14.67
CA LEU A 239 16.12 9.00 14.57
C LEU A 239 16.57 7.62 15.09
N ASP A 240 17.56 7.57 15.98
CA ASP A 240 18.14 6.33 16.50
C ASP A 240 17.12 5.35 17.12
N GLU A 241 16.01 5.87 17.66
CA GLU A 241 14.95 5.02 18.23
C GLU A 241 14.32 4.06 17.21
N PHE A 242 14.21 4.46 15.95
CA PHE A 242 13.60 3.64 14.90
C PHE A 242 14.50 2.46 14.53
N PHE A 243 15.82 2.63 14.65
CA PHE A 243 16.76 1.53 14.46
C PHE A 243 16.69 0.56 15.64
N ARG A 244 16.64 1.08 16.87
CA ARG A 244 16.55 0.25 18.09
C ARG A 244 15.26 -0.55 18.17
N SER A 245 14.14 0.01 17.72
CA SER A 245 12.84 -0.70 17.72
C SER A 245 12.80 -1.92 16.80
N THR A 246 13.73 -2.04 15.85
CA THR A 246 13.83 -3.21 14.96
C THR A 246 14.74 -4.32 15.47
N ALA A 247 15.52 -4.07 16.52
CA ALA A 247 16.47 -5.03 17.10
C ALA A 247 15.81 -6.06 18.04
N GLU A 248 14.57 -5.78 18.47
CA GLU A 248 13.73 -6.64 19.31
C GLU A 248 12.79 -7.53 18.47
#